data_AF-T0ZZ98-F1
#
_entry.id   AF-T0ZZ98-F1
#
_cell.length_a   1.000
_cell.length_b   1.000
_cell.length_c   1.000
_cell.angle_alpha   90.00
_cell.angle_beta   90.00
_cell.angle_gamma   90.00
#
_symmetry.space_group_name_H-M   'P 1'
#
loop_
_entity.id
_entity.type
_entity.pdbx_description
1 polymer ?
#
loop_
_entity_poly.entity_id
_entity_poly.type
_entity_poly.pdbx_seq_one_letter_code
_entity_poly.pdbx_strand_id
1 'polypeptide(L)'
;MQRVFRQIGRLARSEVNVLISGESGTGKELVARALHAHSPRARGPFIAINAAAIPGELLESELFGHERGAFTGAVAIHRGRFEQAQGGTLFFDEIGDMPLALQTRLLRVLAEREFFRVGGPVSISTDTRIMAATHQNLPELVASGRFREDLYHRLNVVEIHLPPLRERTSDLP
;
A
#
# COMPACT_ATOMS: atom_id res chain seq x y z
N MET A 1 13.70 -18.59 4.97
CA MET A 1 13.22 -18.02 3.68
C MET A 1 12.35 -18.91 2.79
N GLN A 2 12.59 -20.22 2.70
CA GLN A 2 11.85 -21.09 1.76
C GLN A 2 10.30 -21.04 1.89
N ARG A 3 9.77 -20.86 3.10
CA ARG A 3 8.31 -20.70 3.32
C ARG A 3 7.75 -19.43 2.65
N VAL A 4 8.46 -18.31 2.79
CA VAL A 4 8.11 -17.02 2.16
C VAL A 4 8.12 -17.16 0.64
N PHE A 5 9.16 -17.76 0.05
CA PHE A 5 9.20 -17.98 -1.40
C PHE A 5 8.07 -18.87 -1.91
N ARG A 6 7.69 -19.92 -1.18
CA ARG A 6 6.52 -20.75 -1.52
C ARG A 6 5.21 -19.97 -1.45
N GLN A 7 5.05 -19.09 -0.47
CA GLN A 7 3.88 -18.19 -0.38
C GLN A 7 3.84 -17.23 -1.56
N ILE A 8 4.98 -16.60 -1.91
CA ILE A 8 5.09 -15.70 -3.08
C ILE A 8 4.63 -16.43 -4.35
N GLY A 9 5.16 -17.64 -4.62
CA GLY A 9 4.79 -18.39 -5.83
C GLY A 9 3.29 -18.71 -5.94
N ARG A 10 2.62 -18.97 -4.81
CA ARG A 10 1.16 -19.19 -4.78
C ARG A 10 0.36 -17.90 -4.93
N LEU A 11 0.81 -16.82 -4.27
CA LEU A 11 0.06 -15.57 -4.15
C LEU A 11 0.30 -14.60 -5.32
N ALA A 12 1.40 -14.75 -6.05
CA ALA A 12 1.72 -13.86 -7.15
C ALA A 12 0.63 -13.87 -8.23
N ARG A 13 0.06 -15.06 -8.53
CA ARG A 13 -1.03 -15.23 -9.50
C ARG A 13 -2.40 -14.75 -9.02
N SER A 14 -2.56 -14.51 -7.72
CA SER A 14 -3.80 -13.99 -7.14
C SER A 14 -3.82 -12.47 -7.17
N GLU A 15 -5.01 -11.87 -7.29
CA GLU A 15 -5.19 -10.42 -7.16
C GLU A 15 -5.56 -9.98 -5.73
N VAL A 16 -5.60 -10.91 -4.77
CA VAL A 16 -5.90 -10.57 -3.37
C VAL A 16 -4.88 -9.60 -2.80
N ASN A 17 -5.38 -8.75 -1.89
CA ASN A 17 -4.54 -7.87 -1.09
C ASN A 17 -3.61 -8.71 -0.22
N VAL A 18 -2.35 -8.29 -0.14
CA VAL A 18 -1.32 -8.94 0.68
C VAL A 18 -0.80 -7.93 1.69
N LEU A 19 -0.82 -8.32 2.96
CA LEU A 19 -0.16 -7.60 4.04
C LEU A 19 1.19 -8.27 4.34
N ILE A 20 2.26 -7.47 4.32
CA ILE A 20 3.63 -7.92 4.60
C ILE A 20 4.05 -7.36 5.95
N SER A 21 4.09 -8.21 6.97
CA SER A 21 4.51 -7.80 8.32
C SER A 21 5.97 -8.15 8.57
N GLY A 22 6.68 -7.32 9.34
CA GLY A 22 8.06 -7.59 9.73
C GLY A 22 8.81 -6.32 10.12
N GLU A 23 9.92 -6.48 10.83
CA GLU A 23 10.73 -5.36 11.30
C GLU A 23 11.21 -4.47 10.14
N SER A 24 11.48 -3.21 10.45
CA SER A 24 12.09 -2.27 9.50
C SER A 24 13.42 -2.82 8.97
N GLY A 25 13.67 -2.65 7.67
CA GLY A 25 14.89 -3.15 7.04
C GLY A 25 14.94 -4.66 6.72
N THR A 26 13.86 -5.43 6.95
CA THR A 26 13.82 -6.88 6.63
C THR A 26 13.62 -7.21 5.15
N GLY A 27 13.45 -6.20 4.29
CA GLY A 27 13.26 -6.38 2.84
C GLY A 27 11.81 -6.57 2.41
N LYS A 28 10.84 -5.98 3.13
CA LYS A 28 9.40 -6.06 2.82
C LYS A 28 9.08 -5.64 1.37
N GLU A 29 9.71 -4.56 0.89
CA GLU A 29 9.56 -4.10 -0.50
C GLU A 29 10.05 -5.13 -1.52
N LEU A 30 11.14 -5.87 -1.24
CA LEU A 30 11.64 -6.91 -2.15
C LEU A 30 10.60 -8.02 -2.33
N VAL A 31 9.87 -8.36 -1.27
CA VAL A 31 8.76 -9.32 -1.33
C VAL A 31 7.60 -8.78 -2.16
N ALA A 32 7.22 -7.51 -1.97
CA ALA A 32 6.17 -6.87 -2.77
C ALA A 32 6.55 -6.83 -4.27
N ARG A 33 7.79 -6.46 -4.60
CA ARG A 33 8.32 -6.48 -5.97
C ARG A 33 8.32 -7.88 -6.56
N ALA A 34 8.72 -8.89 -5.79
CA ALA A 34 8.69 -10.28 -6.24
C ALA A 34 7.26 -10.75 -6.52
N LEU A 35 6.29 -10.40 -5.67
CA LEU A 35 4.87 -10.70 -5.91
C LEU A 35 4.36 -10.04 -7.18
N HIS A 36 4.69 -8.76 -7.41
CA HIS A 36 4.31 -8.04 -8.61
C HIS A 36 4.92 -8.65 -9.88
N ALA A 37 6.23 -8.90 -9.87
CA ALA A 37 6.97 -9.44 -11.02
C ALA A 37 6.49 -10.82 -11.48
N HIS A 38 5.90 -11.61 -10.58
CA HIS A 38 5.34 -12.93 -10.88
C HIS A 38 3.81 -12.93 -11.03
N SER A 39 3.19 -11.75 -11.06
CA SER A 39 1.73 -11.59 -11.18
C SER A 39 1.28 -11.39 -12.63
N PRO A 40 -0.03 -11.52 -12.92
CA PRO A 40 -0.59 -11.14 -14.22
C PRO A 40 -0.35 -9.67 -14.59
N ARG A 41 -0.06 -8.82 -13.60
CA ARG A 41 0.19 -7.37 -13.75
C ARG A 41 1.67 -7.01 -13.85
N ALA A 42 2.57 -7.98 -14.02
CA ALA A 42 4.03 -7.77 -14.05
C ALA A 42 4.52 -6.81 -15.16
N ARG A 43 3.72 -6.60 -16.22
CA ARG A 43 4.02 -5.61 -17.28
C ARG A 43 3.51 -4.20 -16.95
N GLY A 44 2.63 -4.08 -15.96
CA GLY A 44 2.11 -2.81 -15.49
C GLY A 44 3.08 -2.11 -14.53
N PRO A 45 2.75 -0.88 -14.12
CA PRO A 45 3.58 -0.13 -13.20
C PRO A 45 3.60 -0.76 -11.80
N PHE A 46 4.76 -0.69 -11.13
CA PHE A 46 4.88 -0.90 -9.68
C PHE A 46 5.20 0.44 -9.04
N ILE A 47 4.21 1.02 -8.36
CA ILE A 47 4.34 2.29 -7.64
C ILE A 47 4.43 1.99 -6.15
N ALA A 48 5.47 2.50 -5.50
CA ALA A 48 5.64 2.38 -4.06
C ALA A 48 5.48 3.75 -3.41
N ILE A 49 4.86 3.77 -2.23
CA ILE A 49 4.74 4.97 -1.40
C ILE A 49 4.95 4.58 0.06
N ASN A 50 5.79 5.33 0.77
CA ASN A 50 6.03 5.12 2.20
C ASN A 50 5.20 6.15 2.99
N ALA A 51 4.24 5.66 3.78
CA ALA A 51 3.32 6.52 4.51
C ALA A 51 3.99 7.26 5.68
N ALA A 52 5.10 6.74 6.22
CA ALA A 52 5.87 7.39 7.29
C ALA A 52 6.78 8.52 6.76
N ALA A 53 7.12 8.52 5.47
CA ALA A 53 8.07 9.47 4.88
C ALA A 53 7.43 10.79 4.41
N ILE A 54 6.09 10.88 4.34
CA ILE A 54 5.37 12.01 3.75
C ILE A 54 4.39 12.58 4.78
N PRO A 55 4.41 13.90 5.06
CA PRO A 55 3.42 14.55 5.92
C PRO A 55 1.98 14.27 5.45
N GLY A 56 1.04 14.11 6.39
CA GLY A 56 -0.32 13.62 6.10
C GLY A 56 -1.08 14.39 4.99
N GLU A 57 -1.01 15.73 4.98
CA GLU A 57 -1.66 16.55 3.94
C GLU A 57 -1.03 16.34 2.56
N LEU A 58 0.30 16.20 2.50
CA LEU A 58 1.01 15.90 1.25
C LEU A 58 0.76 14.46 0.81
N LEU A 59 0.62 13.52 1.76
CA LEU A 59 0.32 12.12 1.46
C LEU A 59 -1.04 11.97 0.76
N GLU A 60 -2.03 12.75 1.14
CA GLU A 60 -3.34 12.77 0.46
C GLU A 60 -3.20 13.17 -1.02
N SER A 61 -2.52 14.30 -1.25
CA SER A 61 -2.26 14.83 -2.58
C SER A 61 -1.41 13.87 -3.42
N GLU A 62 -0.40 13.22 -2.84
CA GLU A 62 0.43 12.23 -3.51
C GLU A 62 -0.38 11.00 -3.90
N LEU A 63 -1.24 10.48 -3.02
CA LEU A 63 -2.04 9.28 -3.27
C LEU A 63 -3.12 9.52 -4.32
N PHE A 64 -3.93 10.56 -4.13
CA PHE A 64 -5.14 10.78 -4.89
C PHE A 64 -5.01 11.85 -5.97
N GLY A 65 -3.91 12.62 -5.98
CA GLY A 65 -3.76 13.77 -6.86
C GLY A 65 -4.57 14.98 -6.37
N HIS A 66 -4.38 16.10 -7.05
CA HIS A 66 -5.14 17.32 -6.78
C HIS A 66 -5.46 18.09 -8.06
N GLU A 67 -6.57 18.81 -8.04
CA GLU A 67 -6.91 19.79 -9.07
C GLU A 67 -6.21 21.13 -8.80
N ARG A 68 -6.05 21.94 -9.86
CA ARG A 68 -5.52 23.29 -9.71
C ARG A 68 -6.44 24.12 -8.81
N GLY A 69 -5.87 24.75 -7.78
CA GLY A 69 -6.60 25.57 -6.80
C GLY A 69 -7.22 24.79 -5.64
N ALA A 70 -6.92 23.49 -5.49
CA ALA A 70 -7.44 22.68 -4.40
C ALA A 70 -6.97 23.14 -3.00
N PHE A 71 -5.77 23.71 -2.91
CA PHE A 71 -5.18 24.29 -1.69
C PHE A 71 -4.13 25.34 -2.06
N THR A 72 -3.64 26.11 -1.07
CA THR A 72 -2.57 27.10 -1.28
C THR A 72 -1.30 26.41 -1.79
N GLY A 73 -0.90 26.72 -3.03
CA GLY A 73 0.24 26.08 -3.69
C GLY A 73 -0.13 25.05 -4.76
N ALA A 74 -1.40 24.68 -4.91
CA ALA A 74 -1.89 23.83 -5.99
C ALA A 74 -1.97 24.60 -7.33
N VAL A 75 -0.82 24.92 -7.91
CA VAL A 75 -0.70 25.75 -9.12
C VAL A 75 -1.07 25.01 -10.41
N ALA A 76 -1.05 23.68 -10.38
CA ALA A 76 -1.35 22.82 -11.52
C ALA A 76 -2.12 21.58 -11.05
N ILE A 77 -2.61 20.80 -12.02
CA ILE A 77 -3.17 19.48 -11.75
C ILE A 77 -2.01 18.52 -11.46
N HIS A 78 -2.17 17.69 -10.42
CA HIS A 78 -1.24 16.62 -10.09
C HIS A 78 -1.96 15.27 -10.14
N ARG A 79 -1.37 14.30 -10.87
CA ARG A 79 -1.88 12.92 -10.94
C ARG A 79 -1.32 12.10 -9.79
N GLY A 80 -2.21 11.56 -8.96
CA GLY A 80 -1.83 10.78 -7.78
C GLY A 80 -1.27 9.39 -8.10
N ARG A 81 -0.77 8.71 -7.07
CA ARG A 81 -0.19 7.36 -7.17
C ARG A 81 -1.19 6.32 -7.65
N PHE A 82 -2.47 6.46 -7.33
CA PHE A 82 -3.50 5.57 -7.88
C PHE A 82 -3.62 5.67 -9.40
N GLU A 83 -3.54 6.87 -9.97
CA GLU A 83 -3.54 7.04 -11.44
C GLU A 83 -2.26 6.48 -12.06
N GLN A 84 -1.11 6.72 -11.41
CA GLN A 84 0.19 6.23 -11.88
C GLN A 84 0.30 4.69 -11.83
N ALA A 85 -0.42 4.06 -10.90
CA ALA A 85 -0.40 2.61 -10.68
C ALA A 85 -1.45 1.85 -11.51
N GLN A 86 -2.19 2.55 -12.38
CA GLN A 86 -3.26 1.97 -13.19
C GLN A 86 -2.78 0.76 -14.01
N GLY A 87 -3.53 -0.35 -13.93
CA GLY A 87 -3.18 -1.63 -14.57
C GLY A 87 -2.02 -2.37 -13.89
N GLY A 88 -1.52 -1.86 -12.78
CA GLY A 88 -0.33 -2.32 -12.09
C GLY A 88 -0.56 -2.60 -10.61
N THR A 89 0.40 -2.22 -9.77
CA THR A 89 0.39 -2.44 -8.32
C THR A 89 0.81 -1.16 -7.59
N LEU A 90 0.02 -0.78 -6.58
CA LEU A 90 0.38 0.24 -5.61
C LEU A 90 0.76 -0.46 -4.29
N PHE A 91 1.99 -0.23 -3.87
CA PHE A 91 2.55 -0.75 -2.63
C PHE A 91 2.64 0.35 -1.57
N PHE A 92 1.94 0.15 -0.46
CA PHE A 92 2.02 0.99 0.72
C PHE A 92 3.06 0.43 1.69
N ASP A 93 4.20 1.10 1.78
CA ASP A 93 5.17 0.82 2.83
C ASP A 93 4.80 1.58 4.10
N GLU A 94 4.94 0.92 5.24
CA GLU A 94 4.58 1.41 6.57
C GLU A 94 3.11 1.91 6.69
N ILE A 95 2.16 1.08 6.23
CA ILE A 95 0.71 1.42 6.25
C ILE A 95 0.18 1.77 7.65
N GLY A 96 0.82 1.28 8.72
CA GLY A 96 0.47 1.61 10.10
C GLY A 96 0.63 3.08 10.45
N ASP A 97 1.47 3.81 9.71
CA ASP A 97 1.72 5.24 9.89
C ASP A 97 0.74 6.13 9.10
N MET A 98 -0.21 5.54 8.36
CA MET A 98 -1.21 6.29 7.61
C MET A 98 -2.20 7.01 8.55
N PRO A 99 -2.41 8.33 8.40
CA PRO A 99 -3.41 9.06 9.17
C PRO A 99 -4.83 8.49 9.03
N LEU A 100 -5.61 8.47 10.11
CA LEU A 100 -6.99 7.93 10.14
C LEU A 100 -7.92 8.52 9.06
N ALA A 101 -7.76 9.81 8.74
CA ALA A 101 -8.53 10.46 7.69
C ALA A 101 -8.28 9.80 6.31
N LEU A 102 -7.02 9.46 6.01
CA LEU A 102 -6.63 8.80 4.76
C LEU A 102 -7.01 7.33 4.73
N GLN A 103 -7.00 6.66 5.88
CA GLN A 103 -7.48 5.28 5.99
C GLN A 103 -8.95 5.17 5.53
N THR A 104 -9.79 6.15 5.87
CA THR A 104 -11.20 6.20 5.43
C THR A 104 -11.32 6.36 3.91
N ARG A 105 -10.46 7.18 3.29
CA ARG A 105 -10.45 7.34 1.83
C ARG A 105 -9.94 6.08 1.13
N LEU A 106 -8.85 5.49 1.62
CA LEU A 106 -8.31 4.22 1.10
C LEU A 106 -9.35 3.11 1.16
N LEU A 107 -10.10 3.01 2.27
CA LEU A 107 -11.19 2.04 2.43
C LEU A 107 -12.24 2.17 1.31
N ARG A 108 -12.63 3.41 0.97
CA ARG A 108 -13.57 3.66 -0.14
C ARG A 108 -13.00 3.21 -1.47
N VAL A 109 -11.73 3.52 -1.76
CA VAL A 109 -11.09 3.06 -3.02
C VAL A 109 -11.05 1.54 -3.10
N LEU A 110 -10.75 0.85 -1.99
CA LEU A 110 -10.77 -0.62 -1.94
C LEU A 110 -12.16 -1.22 -2.14
N ALA A 111 -13.22 -0.50 -1.79
CA ALA A 111 -14.60 -0.95 -1.92
C ALA A 111 -15.18 -0.64 -3.32
N GLU A 112 -14.97 0.58 -3.80
CA GLU A 112 -15.64 1.14 -4.98
C GLU A 112 -14.77 1.08 -6.24
N ARG A 113 -13.44 0.88 -6.09
CA ARG A 113 -12.45 1.00 -7.19
C ARG A 113 -12.49 2.35 -7.89
N GLU A 114 -12.85 3.38 -7.13
CA GLU A 114 -12.96 4.76 -7.59
C GLU A 114 -12.44 5.72 -6.52
N PHE A 115 -11.98 6.89 -6.94
CA PHE A 115 -11.53 7.96 -6.06
C PHE A 115 -11.66 9.32 -6.73
N PHE A 116 -11.53 10.38 -5.94
CA PHE A 116 -11.53 11.76 -6.41
C PHE A 116 -10.18 12.40 -6.13
N ARG A 117 -9.70 13.25 -7.03
CA ARG A 117 -8.60 14.17 -6.70
C ARG A 117 -9.04 15.14 -5.61
N VAL A 118 -8.09 15.63 -4.82
CA VAL A 118 -8.36 16.70 -3.85
C VAL A 118 -8.88 17.93 -4.61
N GLY A 119 -10.03 18.46 -4.16
CA GLY A 119 -10.72 19.59 -4.80
C GLY A 119 -11.41 19.27 -6.14
N GLY A 120 -11.40 18.02 -6.60
CA GLY A 120 -12.00 17.59 -7.86
C GLY A 120 -13.37 16.94 -7.69
N PRO A 121 -14.38 17.28 -8.50
CA PRO A 121 -15.71 16.64 -8.45
C PRO A 121 -15.80 15.39 -9.33
N VAL A 122 -14.76 15.08 -10.11
CA VAL A 122 -14.77 13.97 -11.08
C VAL A 122 -14.24 12.70 -10.41
N SER A 123 -15.06 11.63 -10.46
CA SER A 123 -14.62 10.30 -10.03
C SER A 123 -13.66 9.70 -11.05
N ILE A 124 -12.62 9.03 -10.57
CA ILE A 124 -11.59 8.36 -11.34
C ILE A 124 -11.60 6.89 -10.96
N SER A 125 -11.89 6.02 -11.92
CA SER A 125 -11.80 4.57 -11.73
C SER A 125 -10.35 4.13 -11.68
N THR A 126 -10.05 3.19 -10.78
CA THR A 126 -8.73 2.56 -10.66
C THR A 126 -8.83 1.05 -10.78
N ASP A 127 -7.98 0.50 -11.64
CA ASP A 127 -7.71 -0.93 -11.70
C ASP A 127 -6.28 -1.14 -11.20
N THR A 128 -6.10 -1.08 -9.88
CA THR A 128 -4.79 -1.16 -9.23
C THR A 128 -4.83 -2.26 -8.18
N ARG A 129 -3.86 -3.19 -8.24
CA ARG A 129 -3.65 -4.17 -7.16
C ARG A 129 -3.00 -3.47 -5.96
N ILE A 130 -3.51 -3.74 -4.76
CA ILE A 130 -2.97 -3.15 -3.53
C ILE A 130 -2.14 -4.19 -2.76
N MET A 131 -0.96 -3.75 -2.30
CA MET A 131 -0.13 -4.47 -1.35
C MET A 131 0.25 -3.50 -0.24
N ALA A 132 0.35 -3.98 0.99
CA ALA A 132 0.73 -3.16 2.13
C ALA A 132 1.82 -3.84 2.94
N ALA A 133 2.67 -3.05 3.58
CA ALA A 133 3.68 -3.51 4.52
C ALA A 133 3.68 -2.67 5.79
N THR A 134 4.09 -3.27 6.90
CA THR A 134 4.17 -2.57 8.19
C THR A 134 5.15 -3.26 9.14
N HIS A 135 5.86 -2.46 9.92
CA HIS A 135 6.57 -2.93 11.12
C HIS A 135 5.72 -2.90 12.40
N GLN A 136 4.58 -2.20 12.38
CA GLN A 136 3.70 -2.04 13.53
C GLN A 136 2.70 -3.19 13.67
N ASN A 137 2.30 -3.49 14.90
CA ASN A 137 1.23 -4.44 15.20
C ASN A 137 -0.14 -3.80 14.92
N LEU A 138 -0.69 -4.05 13.72
CA LEU A 138 -1.99 -3.48 13.32
C LEU A 138 -3.15 -3.87 14.26
N PRO A 139 -3.27 -5.12 14.75
CA PRO A 139 -4.26 -5.46 15.78
C PRO A 139 -4.21 -4.56 17.02
N GLU A 140 -3.03 -4.21 17.53
CA GLU A 140 -2.88 -3.27 18.64
C GLU A 140 -3.26 -1.84 18.25
N LEU A 141 -2.91 -1.42 17.02
CA LEU A 141 -3.33 -0.11 16.51
C LEU A 141 -4.85 -0.03 16.37
N VAL A 142 -5.51 -1.11 15.95
CA VAL A 142 -6.97 -1.22 15.90
C VAL A 142 -7.57 -1.11 17.31
N ALA A 143 -7.07 -1.88 18.27
CA ALA A 143 -7.54 -1.84 19.65
C ALA A 143 -7.37 -0.45 20.30
N SER A 144 -6.32 0.29 19.91
CA SER A 144 -6.07 1.66 20.38
C SER A 144 -6.77 2.76 19.56
N GLY A 145 -7.58 2.40 18.55
CA GLY A 145 -8.29 3.35 17.69
C GLY A 145 -7.40 4.15 16.73
N ARG A 146 -6.14 3.74 16.54
CA ARG A 146 -5.17 4.37 15.63
C ARG A 146 -5.18 3.78 14.23
N PHE A 147 -5.82 2.64 14.04
CA PHE A 147 -6.05 2.02 12.75
C PHE A 147 -7.48 1.52 12.65
N ARG A 148 -8.12 1.67 11.49
CA ARG A 148 -9.50 1.22 11.31
C ARG A 148 -9.57 -0.29 11.16
N GLU A 149 -10.47 -0.91 11.91
CA GLU A 149 -10.72 -2.36 11.86
C GLU A 149 -11.18 -2.83 10.46
N ASP A 150 -12.08 -2.08 9.83
CA ASP A 150 -12.60 -2.40 8.49
C ASP A 150 -11.52 -2.39 7.41
N LEU A 151 -10.61 -1.41 7.46
CA LEU A 151 -9.46 -1.34 6.57
C LEU A 151 -8.48 -2.48 6.83
N TYR A 152 -8.21 -2.79 8.11
CA TYR A 152 -7.33 -3.90 8.50
C TYR A 152 -7.81 -5.22 7.87
N HIS A 153 -9.09 -5.55 8.00
CA HIS A 153 -9.63 -6.79 7.41
C HIS A 153 -9.58 -6.82 5.88
N ARG A 154 -9.74 -5.67 5.21
CA ARG A 154 -9.62 -5.59 3.74
C ARG A 154 -8.19 -5.70 3.23
N LEU A 155 -7.21 -5.25 4.01
CA LEU A 155 -5.79 -5.37 3.66
C LEU A 155 -5.24 -6.74 4.04
N ASN A 156 -5.60 -7.27 5.21
CA ASN A 156 -5.11 -8.53 5.75
C ASN A 156 -5.94 -9.74 5.27
N VAL A 157 -6.09 -9.88 3.95
CA VAL A 157 -6.71 -11.09 3.35
C VAL A 157 -5.71 -12.24 3.38
N VAL A 158 -4.44 -11.94 3.07
CA VAL A 158 -3.32 -12.86 3.24
C VAL A 158 -2.14 -12.11 3.85
N GLU A 159 -1.57 -12.70 4.90
CA GLU A 159 -0.38 -12.17 5.55
C GLU A 159 0.88 -12.94 5.16
N ILE A 160 1.95 -12.22 4.83
CA ILE A 160 3.31 -12.75 4.73
C ILE A 160 4.14 -12.11 5.83
N HIS A 161 4.45 -12.88 6.86
CA HIS A 161 5.37 -12.46 7.89
C HIS A 161 6.82 -12.68 7.45
N LEU A 162 7.62 -11.61 7.46
CA LEU A 162 9.05 -11.64 7.25
C LEU A 162 9.77 -11.68 8.61
N PRO A 163 10.43 -12.81 8.93
CA PRO A 163 11.18 -12.89 10.18
C PRO A 163 12.39 -11.94 10.13
N PRO A 164 12.83 -11.45 11.31
CA PRO A 164 13.94 -10.53 11.43
C PRO A 164 15.25 -11.18 10.96
N LEU A 165 16.24 -10.35 10.62
CA LEU A 165 17.51 -10.83 10.06
C LEU A 165 18.26 -11.77 11.02
N ARG A 166 18.13 -11.56 12.34
CA ARG A 166 18.69 -12.43 13.39
C ARG A 166 18.15 -13.86 13.37
N GLU A 167 16.96 -14.09 12.80
CA GLU A 167 16.36 -15.41 12.63
C GLU A 167 16.64 -15.99 11.22
N ARG A 168 17.37 -15.24 10.40
CA ARG A 168 17.69 -15.56 9.00
C ARG A 168 19.19 -15.42 8.75
N THR A 169 20.01 -15.88 9.69
CA THR A 169 21.48 -15.80 9.61
C THR A 169 22.08 -16.48 8.37
N SER A 170 21.37 -17.44 7.77
CA SER A 170 21.76 -18.06 6.49
C SER A 170 21.65 -17.13 5.28
N ASP A 171 21.03 -15.97 5.41
CA ASP A 171 20.95 -14.94 4.37
C ASP A 171 22.06 -13.87 4.52
N LEU A 172 22.91 -13.97 5.55
CA LEU A 172 24.06 -13.09 5.77
C LEU A 172 25.32 -13.65 5.06
N PRO A 173 26.16 -12.80 4.46
CA PRO A 173 27.45 -13.19 3.89
C PRO A 173 28.46 -13.65 4.94
#